data_AF-A0A8I2ZSB9-F1
#
_entry.id   AF-A0A8I2ZSB9-F1
#
_cell.length_a   1.000
_cell.length_b   1.000
_cell.length_c   1.000
_cell.angle_alpha   90.00
_cell.angle_beta   90.00
_cell.angle_gamma   90.00
#
_symmetry.space_group_name_H-M   'P 1'
#
loop_
_entity.id
_entity.type
_entity.pdbx_description
1 polymer ?
#
loop_
_entity_poly.entity_id
_entity_poly.type
_entity_poly.pdbx_seq_one_letter_code
_entity_poly.pdbx_strand_id
1 'polypeptide(L)'
;MLKRFAQIMKWPNLAETMDHMRRRDADDTLDLISSDALAFFSGFILPGATFPFLIMNTLIDVDPDQTTDALALLTHLHPACGFQHRSSYTYWSASCIVGKVLAPTCHALAGWVGPARPSPDLARSQIARVRSRKPTKQRLAPEDMASMSERSDPLGPPAEVFPVSEYKLVSPSHQDKLPDHNCVRIEVLGFKPVAGARGAVADDGPAWHDATVQFAIDGISWPLRLTFDVSFVSAWPCSAGPHPLFFDYVFETVRVDRIVEVRDWGGLYYGGRVGSSAQGPGSGSSESSAAAQQSEEGEKVLVVEAFGVPDNEVLARAWCSHWGLGAVVADVAKTCVGCAVREAYAATLTVVILVDGRLNEEEE
;
A
#
# COMPACT_ATOMS: atom_id res chain seq x y z
N MET A 1 18.67 14.99 -13.57
CA MET A 1 17.77 14.03 -12.89
C MET A 1 17.48 14.44 -11.45
N LEU A 2 18.52 14.59 -10.61
CA LEU A 2 18.38 14.94 -9.18
C LEU A 2 17.53 16.20 -8.91
N LYS A 3 17.73 17.28 -9.69
CA LYS A 3 16.90 18.51 -9.58
C LYS A 3 15.40 18.24 -9.73
N ARG A 4 15.00 17.45 -10.73
CA ARG A 4 13.60 17.11 -10.97
C ARG A 4 13.04 16.24 -9.83
N PHE A 5 13.85 15.30 -9.34
CA PHE A 5 13.51 14.48 -8.18
C PHE A 5 13.24 15.35 -6.96
N ALA A 6 14.17 16.23 -6.57
CA ALA A 6 14.02 17.13 -5.43
C ALA A 6 12.82 18.10 -5.57
N GLN A 7 12.54 18.56 -6.80
CA GLN A 7 11.37 19.40 -7.10
C GLN A 7 10.06 18.67 -6.85
N ILE A 8 9.90 17.45 -7.38
CA ILE A 8 8.69 16.64 -7.23
C ILE A 8 8.51 16.22 -5.76
N MET A 9 9.60 15.85 -5.08
CA MET A 9 9.58 15.56 -3.65
C MET A 9 9.38 16.81 -2.77
N LYS A 10 9.23 18.01 -3.37
CA LYS A 10 9.10 19.31 -2.70
C LYS A 10 10.11 19.48 -1.56
N TRP A 11 11.38 19.22 -1.87
CA TRP A 11 12.46 19.23 -0.87
C TRP A 11 12.52 20.59 -0.12
N PRO A 12 12.51 20.63 1.23
CA PRO A 12 12.35 21.87 1.99
C PRO A 12 13.41 22.94 1.69
N ASN A 13 14.66 22.52 1.44
CA ASN A 13 15.77 23.43 1.17
C ASN A 13 16.17 23.51 -0.31
N LEU A 14 15.22 23.28 -1.23
CA LEU A 14 15.51 23.09 -2.65
C LEU A 14 16.43 24.15 -3.26
N ALA A 15 16.21 25.43 -2.98
CA ALA A 15 16.99 26.52 -3.57
C ALA A 15 18.47 26.46 -3.13
N GLU A 16 18.72 26.37 -1.82
CA GLU A 16 20.08 26.30 -1.29
C GLU A 16 20.79 25.01 -1.70
N THR A 17 20.09 23.87 -1.69
CA THR A 17 20.61 22.58 -2.17
C THR A 17 21.05 22.68 -3.64
N MET A 18 20.23 23.28 -4.50
CA MET A 18 20.56 23.43 -5.93
C MET A 18 21.71 24.40 -6.17
N ASP A 19 21.80 25.48 -5.40
CA ASP A 19 22.91 26.43 -5.50
C ASP A 19 24.22 25.82 -4.99
N HIS A 20 24.18 25.07 -3.87
CA HIS A 20 25.34 24.35 -3.36
C HIS A 20 25.83 23.30 -4.36
N MET A 21 24.91 22.53 -4.96
CA MET A 21 25.24 21.58 -6.03
C MET A 21 25.93 22.26 -7.21
N ARG A 22 25.41 23.40 -7.70
CA ARG A 22 26.01 24.13 -8.83
C ARG A 22 27.41 24.67 -8.52
N ARG A 23 27.64 25.14 -7.28
CA ARG A 23 28.98 25.60 -6.88
C ARG A 23 29.98 24.45 -6.90
N ARG A 24 29.62 23.30 -6.31
CA ARG A 24 30.51 22.12 -6.31
C ARG A 24 30.76 21.53 -7.69
N ASP A 25 29.76 21.56 -8.57
CA ASP A 25 29.90 21.17 -9.97
C ASP A 25 30.89 22.09 -10.71
N ALA A 26 30.80 23.40 -10.50
CA ALA A 26 31.75 24.36 -11.06
C ALA A 26 33.18 24.19 -10.53
N ASP A 27 33.31 23.74 -9.27
CA ASP A 27 34.60 23.44 -8.63
C ASP A 27 35.12 22.03 -8.96
N ASP A 28 34.37 21.20 -9.72
CA ASP A 28 34.67 19.79 -10.02
C ASP A 28 34.90 18.94 -8.76
N THR A 29 34.03 19.12 -7.75
CA THR A 29 34.13 18.48 -6.41
C THR A 29 32.88 17.69 -6.02
N LEU A 30 32.00 17.37 -6.97
CA LEU A 30 30.78 16.61 -6.70
C LEU A 30 31.07 15.15 -6.27
N ASP A 31 32.12 14.57 -6.80
CA ASP A 31 32.62 13.23 -6.48
C ASP A 31 33.23 13.13 -5.07
N LEU A 32 33.66 14.26 -4.50
CA LEU A 32 34.24 14.34 -3.16
C LEU A 32 33.20 14.48 -2.03
N ILE A 33 31.90 14.49 -2.35
CA ILE A 33 30.83 14.64 -1.35
C ILE A 33 30.69 13.35 -0.52
N SER A 34 30.38 12.24 -1.19
CA SER A 34 30.17 10.93 -0.58
C SER A 34 30.32 9.83 -1.63
N SER A 35 30.44 8.58 -1.19
CA SER A 35 30.45 7.43 -2.10
C SER A 35 29.16 7.29 -2.90
N ASP A 36 28.02 7.64 -2.30
CA ASP A 36 26.71 7.52 -2.94
C ASP A 36 26.52 8.61 -4.00
N ALA A 37 26.94 9.85 -3.70
CA ALA A 37 26.94 10.95 -4.65
C ALA A 37 27.89 10.66 -5.83
N LEU A 38 29.10 10.18 -5.57
CA LEU A 38 30.04 9.74 -6.60
C LEU A 38 29.41 8.66 -7.49
N ALA A 39 28.81 7.62 -6.91
CA ALA A 39 28.16 6.55 -7.66
C ALA A 39 27.00 7.07 -8.52
N PHE A 40 26.18 7.98 -7.99
CA PHE A 40 25.08 8.58 -8.73
C PHE A 40 25.55 9.47 -9.89
N PHE A 41 26.50 10.38 -9.67
CA PHE A 41 26.98 11.31 -10.69
C PHE A 41 27.86 10.63 -11.76
N SER A 42 28.62 9.58 -11.39
CA SER A 42 29.37 8.76 -12.36
C SER A 42 28.48 7.80 -13.17
N GLY A 43 27.19 7.67 -12.82
CA GLY A 43 26.26 6.76 -13.48
C GLY A 43 26.42 5.29 -13.07
N PHE A 44 27.14 5.00 -11.98
CA PHE A 44 27.29 3.66 -11.44
C PHE A 44 26.02 3.23 -10.69
N ILE A 45 25.02 2.79 -11.45
CA ILE A 45 23.73 2.34 -10.92
C ILE A 45 23.65 0.82 -11.01
N LEU A 46 23.74 0.16 -9.86
CA LEU A 46 23.46 -1.27 -9.77
C LEU A 46 21.93 -1.51 -9.84
N PRO A 47 21.47 -2.56 -10.55
CA PRO A 47 20.06 -2.89 -10.61
C PRO A 47 19.52 -3.31 -9.23
N GLY A 48 18.26 -2.96 -8.95
CA GLY A 48 17.54 -3.40 -7.75
C GLY A 48 17.30 -2.28 -6.73
N ALA A 49 17.40 -2.63 -5.44
CA ALA A 49 17.02 -1.76 -4.33
C ALA A 49 18.03 -0.64 -4.02
N THR A 50 19.18 -0.60 -4.69
CA THR A 50 20.25 0.37 -4.45
C THR A 50 19.94 1.73 -5.06
N PHE A 51 19.42 1.79 -6.29
CA PHE A 51 19.15 3.05 -6.99
C PHE A 51 18.27 4.03 -6.20
N PRO A 52 17.13 3.63 -5.60
CA PRO A 52 16.33 4.53 -4.78
C PRO A 52 17.14 5.16 -3.66
N PHE A 53 17.96 4.38 -2.96
CA PHE A 53 18.77 4.90 -1.86
C PHE A 53 19.90 5.77 -2.35
N LEU A 54 20.55 5.44 -3.48
CA LEU A 54 21.59 6.28 -4.07
C LEU A 54 21.07 7.68 -4.43
N ILE A 55 19.93 7.79 -5.11
CA ILE A 55 19.39 9.11 -5.49
C ILE A 55 18.96 9.92 -4.26
N MET A 56 18.41 9.28 -3.23
CA MET A 56 17.99 9.97 -2.02
C MET A 56 19.17 10.37 -1.14
N ASN A 57 20.13 9.47 -0.90
CA ASN A 57 21.36 9.78 -0.16
C ASN A 57 22.15 10.88 -0.86
N THR A 58 22.26 10.84 -2.20
CA THR A 58 22.87 11.94 -2.96
C THR A 58 22.14 13.27 -2.72
N LEU A 59 20.81 13.28 -2.66
CA LEU A 59 20.05 14.51 -2.36
C LEU A 59 20.35 15.02 -0.94
N ILE A 60 20.38 14.12 0.04
CA ILE A 60 20.68 14.40 1.45
C ILE A 60 22.11 14.94 1.59
N ASP A 61 23.10 14.32 0.94
CA ASP A 61 24.52 14.68 1.02
C ASP A 61 24.85 16.00 0.30
N VAL A 62 24.08 16.34 -0.74
CA VAL A 62 24.23 17.61 -1.47
C VAL A 62 23.57 18.77 -0.70
N ASP A 63 22.63 18.49 0.20
CA ASP A 63 22.01 19.53 1.03
C ASP A 63 23.03 20.09 2.03
N PRO A 64 23.30 21.42 2.02
CA PRO A 64 24.26 22.03 2.94
C PRO A 64 23.81 22.05 4.42
N ASP A 65 22.57 21.64 4.73
CA ASP A 65 22.07 21.61 6.10
C ASP A 65 22.68 20.50 6.95
N GLN A 66 23.40 20.87 8.01
CA GLN A 66 23.99 19.93 8.97
C GLN A 66 22.98 18.98 9.64
N THR A 67 21.67 19.26 9.63
CA THR A 67 20.69 18.30 10.15
C THR A 67 20.57 17.03 9.31
N THR A 68 21.12 17.00 8.09
CA THR A 68 21.19 15.80 7.25
C THR A 68 22.19 14.78 7.75
N ASP A 69 23.15 15.15 8.61
CA ASP A 69 24.09 14.22 9.24
C ASP A 69 23.35 13.12 10.04
N ALA A 70 22.20 13.45 10.63
CA ALA A 70 21.33 12.49 11.33
C ALA A 70 20.69 11.44 10.39
N LEU A 71 20.80 11.65 9.08
CA LEU A 71 20.25 10.80 8.03
C LEU A 71 21.34 9.97 7.30
N ALA A 72 22.62 10.10 7.69
CA ALA A 72 23.74 9.42 7.04
C ALA A 72 23.68 7.88 7.10
N LEU A 73 22.95 7.31 8.07
CA LEU A 73 22.80 5.86 8.24
C LEU A 73 21.64 5.27 7.41
N LEU A 74 21.07 6.04 6.48
CA LEU A 74 20.00 5.59 5.59
C LEU A 74 20.56 4.59 4.58
N THR A 75 20.03 3.36 4.58
CA THR A 75 20.62 2.27 3.81
C THR A 75 19.58 1.34 3.20
N HIS A 76 19.86 0.89 1.97
CA HIS A 76 19.06 -0.09 1.23
C HIS A 76 18.99 -1.46 1.90
N LEU A 77 19.90 -1.77 2.85
CA LEU A 77 19.86 -3.01 3.64
C LEU A 77 18.61 -3.10 4.52
N HIS A 78 18.00 -1.95 4.83
CA HIS A 78 16.75 -1.86 5.58
C HIS A 78 15.69 -1.11 4.77
N PRO A 79 15.12 -1.74 3.71
CA PRO A 79 14.24 -1.06 2.76
C PRO A 79 12.88 -0.67 3.35
N ALA A 80 12.50 -1.23 4.50
CA ALA A 80 11.33 -0.84 5.28
C ALA A 80 11.64 0.36 6.18
N CYS A 81 12.09 1.47 5.60
CA CYS A 81 12.43 2.68 6.33
C CYS A 81 11.93 3.95 5.63
N GLY A 82 12.05 5.05 6.37
CA GLY A 82 11.90 6.40 5.91
C GLY A 82 12.52 7.36 6.90
N PHE A 83 12.31 8.65 6.70
CA PHE A 83 12.84 9.67 7.59
C PHE A 83 11.95 10.91 7.62
N GLN A 84 12.06 11.66 8.71
CA GLN A 84 11.59 13.04 8.80
C GLN A 84 12.76 13.99 8.51
N HIS A 85 12.49 15.10 7.82
CA HIS A 85 13.46 16.17 7.64
C HIS A 85 12.86 17.52 8.03
N ARG A 86 13.58 18.28 8.86
CA ARG A 86 13.21 19.60 9.40
C ARG A 86 11.80 19.69 10.02
N SER A 87 11.26 18.60 10.57
CA SER A 87 9.87 18.52 11.05
C SER A 87 8.83 19.00 10.03
N SER A 88 9.18 19.05 8.75
CA SER A 88 8.33 19.63 7.69
C SER A 88 7.57 18.52 6.99
N TYR A 89 8.30 17.52 6.50
CA TYR A 89 7.75 16.38 5.78
C TYR A 89 8.45 15.08 6.16
N THR A 90 7.78 13.97 5.90
CA THR A 90 8.38 12.64 5.95
C THR A 90 8.52 12.04 4.55
N TYR A 91 9.52 11.18 4.38
CA TYR A 91 9.85 10.50 3.13
C TYR A 91 10.03 9.02 3.41
N TRP A 92 9.34 8.18 2.66
CA TRP A 92 9.30 6.74 2.89
C TRP A 92 9.73 5.99 1.65
N SER A 93 10.50 4.93 1.83
CA SER A 93 10.76 4.02 0.72
C SER A 93 9.44 3.42 0.23
N ALA A 94 9.28 3.23 -1.08
CA ALA A 94 8.10 2.61 -1.68
C ALA A 94 7.91 1.13 -1.23
N SER A 95 8.97 0.49 -0.74
CA SER A 95 8.88 -0.85 -0.13
C SER A 95 8.39 -0.82 1.32
N CYS A 96 8.45 0.34 2.00
CA CYS A 96 7.96 0.48 3.36
C CYS A 96 6.43 0.52 3.39
N ILE A 97 5.81 -0.17 4.35
CA ILE A 97 4.35 -0.17 4.49
C ILE A 97 3.76 1.22 4.70
N VAL A 98 4.46 2.12 5.40
CA VAL A 98 4.05 3.52 5.55
C VAL A 98 3.99 4.22 4.20
N GLY A 99 5.01 4.04 3.36
CA GLY A 99 5.03 4.58 2.00
C GLY A 99 3.90 4.00 1.14
N LYS A 100 3.69 2.68 1.19
CA LYS A 100 2.60 2.01 0.45
C LYS A 100 1.22 2.54 0.85
N VAL A 101 1.00 2.81 2.13
CA VAL A 101 -0.29 3.31 2.64
C VAL A 101 -0.50 4.79 2.32
N LEU A 102 0.53 5.63 2.47
CA LEU A 102 0.44 7.08 2.27
C LEU A 102 0.55 7.53 0.80
N ALA A 103 1.01 6.66 -0.09
CA ALA A 103 1.21 6.95 -1.51
C ALA A 103 0.06 7.71 -2.20
N PRO A 104 -1.24 7.45 -1.95
CA PRO A 104 -2.33 8.21 -2.58
C PRO A 104 -2.31 9.72 -2.30
N THR A 105 -1.73 10.13 -1.16
CA THR A 105 -1.64 11.54 -0.74
C THR A 105 -0.28 12.18 -1.05
N CYS A 106 0.61 11.44 -1.71
CA CYS A 106 2.02 11.80 -1.89
C CYS A 106 2.44 11.58 -3.34
N HIS A 107 3.61 12.10 -3.71
CA HIS A 107 4.23 11.70 -4.98
C HIS A 107 5.06 10.43 -4.77
N ALA A 108 5.04 9.54 -5.76
CA ALA A 108 5.88 8.35 -5.79
C ALA A 108 6.86 8.44 -6.96
N LEU A 109 8.15 8.58 -6.68
CA LEU A 109 9.18 8.75 -7.70
C LEU A 109 10.47 8.05 -7.29
N ALA A 110 11.12 7.37 -8.25
CA ALA A 110 12.42 6.71 -8.06
C ALA A 110 12.49 5.79 -6.82
N GLY A 111 11.38 5.14 -6.47
CA GLY A 111 11.30 4.23 -5.31
C GLY A 111 11.08 4.92 -3.96
N TRP A 112 10.78 6.22 -3.93
CA TRP A 112 10.42 6.98 -2.74
C TRP A 112 9.01 7.54 -2.82
N VAL A 113 8.37 7.67 -1.66
CA VAL A 113 7.05 8.23 -1.46
C VAL A 113 7.17 9.44 -0.54
N GLY A 114 6.71 10.59 -1.01
CA GLY A 114 6.65 11.82 -0.25
C GLY A 114 6.39 13.04 -1.14
N PRO A 115 6.37 14.25 -0.58
CA PRO A 115 6.44 14.53 0.85
C PRO A 115 5.15 14.09 1.56
N ALA A 116 5.29 13.30 2.62
CA ALA A 116 4.20 12.92 3.50
C ALA A 116 4.13 13.86 4.72
N ARG A 117 3.00 13.81 5.43
CA ARG A 117 2.78 14.61 6.64
C ARG A 117 3.89 14.38 7.68
N PRO A 118 4.29 15.43 8.44
CA PRO A 118 5.25 15.27 9.53
C PRO A 118 4.62 14.46 10.67
N SER A 119 5.48 13.83 11.46
CA SER A 119 5.10 13.14 12.68
C SER A 119 5.62 13.89 13.91
N PRO A 120 4.77 14.12 14.93
CA PRO A 120 5.21 14.71 16.19
C PRO A 120 6.10 13.76 17.01
N ASP A 121 6.08 12.46 16.71
CA ASP A 121 6.83 11.44 17.46
C ASP A 121 8.29 11.31 16.98
N LEU A 122 8.62 11.87 15.81
CA LEU A 122 9.97 11.88 15.26
C LEU A 122 10.67 13.20 15.56
N ALA A 123 11.98 13.14 15.79
CA ALA A 123 12.80 14.33 15.96
C ALA A 123 12.85 15.18 14.67
N ARG A 124 13.50 16.35 14.75
CA ARG A 124 13.57 17.31 13.65
C ARG A 124 14.05 16.67 12.33
N SER A 125 15.15 15.93 12.39
CA SER A 125 15.63 15.08 11.30
C SER A 125 15.99 13.73 11.90
N GLN A 126 15.31 12.66 11.48
CA GLN A 126 15.47 11.33 12.07
C GLN A 126 15.07 10.23 11.09
N ILE A 127 15.89 9.19 10.99
CA ILE A 127 15.55 7.94 10.30
C ILE A 127 14.65 7.08 11.20
N ALA A 128 13.58 6.55 10.62
CA ALA A 128 12.70 5.57 11.24
C ALA A 128 12.68 4.27 10.44
N ARG A 129 13.10 3.17 11.07
CA ARG A 129 12.86 1.81 10.55
C ARG A 129 11.49 1.33 11.01
N VAL A 130 10.67 0.82 10.11
CA VAL A 130 9.30 0.42 10.41
C VAL A 130 9.23 -1.08 10.58
N ARG A 131 8.78 -1.52 11.76
CA ARG A 131 8.53 -2.92 12.04
C ARG A 131 7.17 -3.31 11.47
N SER A 132 7.16 -4.32 10.61
CA SER A 132 5.95 -4.92 10.07
C SER A 132 6.11 -6.43 9.95
N ARG A 133 4.99 -7.15 9.97
CA ARG A 133 4.93 -8.61 9.82
C ARG A 133 4.52 -8.97 8.40
N LYS A 134 5.00 -10.08 7.87
CA LYS A 134 4.45 -10.61 6.61
C LYS A 134 3.08 -11.25 6.87
N PRO A 135 2.07 -11.00 6.02
CA PRO A 135 0.79 -11.69 6.12
C PRO A 135 0.99 -13.19 5.90
N THR A 136 0.36 -14.02 6.73
CA THR A 136 0.56 -15.48 6.75
C THR A 136 -0.42 -16.24 5.85
N LYS A 137 -1.57 -15.64 5.51
CA LYS A 137 -2.69 -16.32 4.86
C LYS A 137 -2.95 -15.91 3.40
N GLN A 138 -2.32 -14.86 2.89
CA GLN A 138 -2.48 -14.37 1.51
C GLN A 138 -1.18 -14.47 0.73
N ARG A 139 -0.68 -15.70 0.57
CA ARG A 139 0.50 -15.97 -0.25
C ARG A 139 0.08 -16.83 -1.41
N LEU A 140 0.23 -16.29 -2.62
CA LEU A 140 -0.02 -17.03 -3.86
C LEU A 140 0.89 -18.27 -3.90
N ALA A 141 0.27 -19.44 -3.91
CA ALA A 141 0.95 -20.72 -4.09
C ALA A 141 1.08 -21.05 -5.59
N PRO A 142 2.00 -21.97 -5.98
CA PRO A 142 2.09 -22.45 -7.36
C PRO A 142 0.78 -23.04 -7.90
N GLU A 143 -0.02 -23.65 -7.03
CA GLU A 143 -1.34 -24.19 -7.36
C GLU A 143 -2.33 -23.09 -7.74
N ASP A 144 -2.30 -21.95 -7.04
CA ASP A 144 -3.12 -20.77 -7.36
C ASP A 144 -2.75 -20.17 -8.71
N MET A 145 -1.45 -20.20 -9.07
CA MET A 145 -1.00 -19.75 -10.39
C MET A 145 -1.49 -20.67 -11.50
N ALA A 146 -1.51 -21.98 -11.27
CA ALA A 146 -1.98 -22.96 -12.25
C ALA A 146 -3.50 -22.85 -12.49
N SER A 147 -4.28 -22.58 -11.44
CA SER A 147 -5.74 -22.41 -11.51
C SER A 147 -6.20 -20.98 -11.82
N MET A 148 -5.26 -20.04 -12.00
CA MET A 148 -5.58 -18.60 -12.17
C MET A 148 -6.51 -18.33 -13.36
N SER A 149 -6.34 -19.03 -14.48
CA SER A 149 -7.19 -18.87 -15.67
C SER A 149 -8.63 -19.32 -15.41
N GLU A 150 -8.82 -20.39 -14.65
CA GLU A 150 -10.14 -20.92 -14.31
C GLU A 150 -10.85 -19.98 -13.32
N ARG A 151 -10.13 -19.50 -12.30
CA ARG A 151 -10.64 -18.58 -11.28
C ARG A 151 -10.91 -17.16 -11.78
N SER A 152 -10.53 -16.85 -13.02
CA SER A 152 -10.74 -15.54 -13.63
C SER A 152 -11.53 -15.59 -14.93
N ASP A 153 -12.09 -16.76 -15.28
CA ASP A 153 -12.86 -16.95 -16.50
C ASP A 153 -14.08 -16.02 -16.51
N PRO A 154 -14.24 -15.14 -17.52
CA PRO A 154 -15.39 -14.24 -17.61
C PRO A 154 -16.73 -14.96 -17.79
N LEU A 155 -16.71 -16.17 -18.36
CA LEU A 155 -17.92 -16.95 -18.66
C LEU A 155 -18.27 -17.93 -17.53
N GLY A 156 -17.37 -18.15 -16.58
CA GLY A 156 -17.51 -19.20 -15.58
C GLY A 156 -17.09 -20.57 -16.13
N PRO A 157 -17.55 -21.67 -15.52
CA PRO A 157 -17.19 -23.01 -15.95
C PRO A 157 -17.55 -23.28 -17.42
N PRO A 158 -16.76 -24.11 -18.15
CA PRO A 158 -17.05 -24.45 -19.54
C PRO A 158 -18.46 -25.05 -19.70
N ALA A 159 -19.29 -24.40 -20.51
CA ALA A 159 -20.66 -24.83 -20.81
C ALA A 159 -21.00 -24.62 -22.29
N GLU A 160 -21.96 -25.38 -22.81
CA GLU A 160 -22.47 -25.19 -24.18
C GLU A 160 -23.46 -24.02 -24.29
N VAL A 161 -24.12 -23.68 -23.18
CA VAL A 161 -25.12 -22.62 -23.08
C VAL A 161 -24.80 -21.75 -21.88
N PHE A 162 -24.71 -20.44 -22.10
CA PHE A 162 -24.44 -19.43 -21.07
C PHE A 162 -25.70 -18.56 -20.88
N PRO A 163 -26.50 -18.79 -19.83
CA PRO A 163 -27.72 -18.03 -19.59
C PRO A 163 -27.40 -16.56 -19.30
N VAL A 164 -27.91 -15.64 -20.10
CA VAL A 164 -27.64 -14.19 -19.92
C VAL A 164 -28.05 -13.69 -18.53
N SER A 165 -29.08 -14.28 -17.91
CA SER A 165 -29.54 -13.94 -16.56
C SER A 165 -28.52 -14.20 -15.44
N GLU A 166 -27.50 -15.02 -15.72
CA GLU A 166 -26.41 -15.35 -14.79
C GLU A 166 -25.30 -14.29 -14.76
N TYR A 167 -25.35 -13.33 -15.70
CA TYR A 167 -24.38 -12.25 -15.79
C TYR A 167 -25.02 -10.92 -15.42
N LYS A 168 -24.37 -10.19 -14.52
CA LYS A 168 -24.85 -8.89 -14.05
C LYS A 168 -23.86 -7.80 -14.40
N LEU A 169 -24.37 -6.71 -14.94
CA LEU A 169 -23.57 -5.51 -15.11
C LEU A 169 -23.46 -4.82 -13.74
N VAL A 170 -22.27 -4.88 -13.15
CA VAL A 170 -22.01 -4.31 -11.82
C VAL A 170 -21.52 -2.87 -11.98
N SER A 171 -22.17 -1.95 -11.27
CA SER A 171 -21.73 -0.57 -11.11
C SER A 171 -21.42 -0.27 -9.65
N PRO A 172 -20.57 0.73 -9.35
CA PRO A 172 -20.37 1.17 -7.97
C PRO A 172 -21.70 1.59 -7.34
N SER A 173 -21.93 1.16 -6.10
CA SER A 173 -23.19 1.30 -5.37
C SER A 173 -23.40 2.70 -4.79
N HIS A 174 -22.32 3.44 -4.48
CA HIS A 174 -22.39 4.73 -3.81
C HIS A 174 -21.84 5.90 -4.63
N GLN A 175 -21.62 5.75 -5.94
CA GLN A 175 -21.07 6.79 -6.81
C GLN A 175 -21.92 8.08 -6.87
N ASP A 176 -23.26 7.95 -6.85
CA ASP A 176 -24.18 9.10 -6.97
C ASP A 176 -24.58 9.73 -5.62
N LYS A 177 -24.13 9.16 -4.49
CA LYS A 177 -24.49 9.64 -3.13
C LYS A 177 -23.46 10.68 -2.67
N LEU A 178 -23.50 11.83 -3.35
CA LEU A 178 -22.56 12.94 -3.27
C LEU A 178 -22.37 13.73 -1.94
N PRO A 179 -23.13 13.62 -0.83
CA PRO A 179 -22.99 14.66 0.20
C PRO A 179 -21.74 14.59 1.10
N ASP A 180 -21.05 13.46 1.26
CA ASP A 180 -19.99 13.38 2.29
C ASP A 180 -18.86 12.39 1.98
N HIS A 181 -18.24 12.50 0.81
CA HIS A 181 -17.00 11.78 0.50
C HIS A 181 -15.76 12.39 1.20
N ASN A 182 -15.94 13.42 2.03
CA ASN A 182 -14.87 14.16 2.73
C ASN A 182 -14.85 13.92 4.25
N CYS A 183 -15.58 12.91 4.72
CA CYS A 183 -15.69 12.59 6.15
C CYS A 183 -14.39 12.04 6.76
N VAL A 184 -13.50 11.45 5.95
CA VAL A 184 -12.24 10.87 6.39
C VAL A 184 -11.11 11.89 6.27
N ARG A 185 -10.37 12.09 7.36
CA ARG A 185 -9.17 12.93 7.37
C ARG A 185 -8.06 12.27 8.16
N ILE A 186 -6.85 12.25 7.63
CA ILE A 186 -5.66 11.86 8.39
C ILE A 186 -5.34 12.95 9.42
N GLU A 187 -5.41 12.60 10.71
CA GLU A 187 -5.06 13.50 11.81
C GLU A 187 -3.57 13.46 12.10
N VAL A 188 -3.04 12.25 12.33
CA VAL A 188 -1.68 12.05 12.84
C VAL A 188 -1.07 10.79 12.25
N LEU A 189 0.16 10.92 11.76
CA LEU A 189 1.06 9.80 11.50
C LEU A 189 1.94 9.60 12.76
N GLY A 190 1.72 8.51 13.48
CA GLY A 190 2.38 8.21 14.75
C GLY A 190 3.43 7.10 14.66
N PHE A 191 4.47 7.21 15.48
CA PHE A 191 5.56 6.23 15.59
C PHE A 191 5.88 5.92 17.03
N LYS A 192 5.74 4.65 17.42
CA LYS A 192 6.13 4.20 18.75
C LYS A 192 7.46 3.45 18.68
N PRO A 193 8.51 3.88 19.39
CA PRO A 193 9.78 3.16 19.39
C PRO A 193 9.60 1.76 19.98
N VAL A 194 10.17 0.78 19.30
CA VAL A 194 10.22 -0.61 19.74
C VAL A 194 11.44 -0.73 20.63
N ALA A 195 11.22 -0.82 21.95
CA ALA A 195 12.31 -1.15 22.87
C ALA A 195 12.93 -2.49 22.44
N GLY A 196 14.26 -2.50 22.27
CA GLY A 196 15.00 -3.72 22.03
C GLY A 196 14.64 -4.77 23.09
N ALA A 197 14.49 -6.03 22.69
CA ALA A 197 14.27 -7.12 23.64
C ALA A 197 15.31 -7.00 24.76
N ARG A 198 14.86 -7.03 26.03
CA ARG A 198 15.75 -6.93 27.20
C ARG A 198 16.93 -7.91 27.02
N GLY A 199 18.14 -7.39 26.81
CA GLY A 199 19.36 -8.19 26.60
C GLY A 199 19.97 -8.14 25.18
N ALA A 200 19.37 -7.43 24.22
CA ALA A 200 20.03 -7.15 22.94
C ALA A 200 21.09 -6.04 23.11
N VAL A 201 22.29 -6.27 22.56
CA VAL A 201 23.35 -5.26 22.44
C VAL A 201 22.74 -4.03 21.77
N ALA A 202 23.04 -2.82 22.27
CA ALA A 202 22.59 -1.58 21.64
C ALA A 202 23.06 -1.57 20.18
N ASP A 203 22.13 -1.73 19.24
CA ASP A 203 22.39 -1.51 17.83
C ASP A 203 22.63 -0.02 17.65
N ASP A 204 23.83 0.39 17.23
CA ASP A 204 24.22 1.79 17.00
C ASP A 204 23.51 2.41 15.77
N GLY A 205 22.51 1.71 15.23
CA GLY A 205 21.73 2.10 14.06
C GLY A 205 20.38 2.73 14.40
N PRO A 206 19.67 3.25 13.38
CA PRO A 206 18.33 3.80 13.53
C PRO A 206 17.36 2.85 14.26
N ALA A 207 16.59 3.42 15.19
CA ALA A 207 15.64 2.66 15.99
C ALA A 207 14.46 2.11 15.16
N TRP A 208 13.95 0.96 15.59
CA TRP A 208 12.73 0.36 15.05
C TRP A 208 11.49 0.99 15.67
N HIS A 209 10.46 1.19 14.87
CA HIS A 209 9.20 1.82 15.27
C HIS A 209 8.01 0.98 14.81
N ASP A 210 6.96 0.94 15.63
CA ASP A 210 5.62 0.55 15.18
C ASP A 210 4.91 1.80 14.65
N ALA A 211 4.43 1.73 13.41
CA ALA A 211 3.74 2.84 12.76
C ALA A 211 2.22 2.76 12.94
N THR A 212 1.59 3.91 13.15
CA THR A 212 0.14 4.05 13.26
C THR A 212 -0.35 5.25 12.48
N VAL A 213 -1.49 5.13 11.81
CA VAL A 213 -2.18 6.27 11.18
C VAL A 213 -3.50 6.49 11.91
N GLN A 214 -3.72 7.70 12.39
CA GLN A 214 -4.97 8.09 13.04
C GLN A 214 -5.82 8.88 12.08
N PHE A 215 -7.07 8.45 11.92
CA PHE A 215 -8.06 9.07 11.04
C PHE A 215 -9.19 9.67 11.87
N ALA A 216 -9.66 10.86 11.51
CA ALA A 216 -10.96 11.36 11.93
C ALA A 216 -12.00 10.88 10.91
N ILE A 217 -13.03 10.19 11.37
CA ILE A 217 -14.18 9.76 10.57
C ILE A 217 -15.42 10.25 11.33
N ASP A 218 -16.19 11.15 10.73
CA ASP A 218 -17.38 11.76 11.35
C ASP A 218 -17.10 12.37 12.75
N GLY A 219 -15.91 12.94 12.93
CA GLY A 219 -15.46 13.54 14.20
C GLY A 219 -14.97 12.55 15.25
N ILE A 220 -14.89 11.25 14.93
CA ILE A 220 -14.35 10.20 15.81
C ILE A 220 -12.96 9.79 15.32
N SER A 221 -11.98 9.77 16.23
CA SER A 221 -10.61 9.33 15.93
C SER A 221 -10.48 7.81 15.95
N TRP A 222 -10.03 7.24 14.84
CA TRP A 222 -9.77 5.81 14.64
C TRP A 222 -8.28 5.57 14.38
N PRO A 223 -7.54 4.96 15.34
CA PRO A 223 -6.14 4.62 15.15
C PRO A 223 -5.99 3.24 14.47
N LEU A 224 -5.36 3.22 13.29
CA LEU A 224 -5.01 2.00 12.57
C LEU A 224 -3.51 1.73 12.65
N ARG A 225 -3.15 0.57 13.21
CA ARG A 225 -1.76 0.09 13.25
C ARG A 225 -1.35 -0.51 11.92
N LEU A 226 -0.21 -0.10 11.37
CA LEU A 226 0.35 -0.67 10.14
C LEU A 226 1.15 -1.94 10.44
N THR A 227 0.43 -2.96 10.94
CA THR A 227 1.02 -4.15 11.55
C THR A 227 1.66 -5.07 10.51
N PHE A 228 1.05 -5.17 9.33
CA PHE A 228 1.43 -6.10 8.28
C PHE A 228 1.92 -5.39 7.03
N ASP A 229 3.00 -5.91 6.46
CA ASP A 229 3.50 -5.50 5.16
C ASP A 229 2.71 -6.20 4.04
N VAL A 230 1.70 -5.51 3.53
CA VAL A 230 0.81 -6.00 2.48
C VAL A 230 1.20 -5.43 1.11
N SER A 231 0.58 -5.98 0.06
CA SER A 231 0.76 -5.53 -1.32
C SER A 231 -0.53 -4.92 -1.86
N PHE A 232 -0.40 -3.78 -2.54
CA PHE A 232 -1.47 -3.16 -3.31
C PHE A 232 -1.17 -3.36 -4.79
N VAL A 233 -2.03 -4.09 -5.48
CA VAL A 233 -1.85 -4.46 -6.89
C VAL A 233 -2.75 -3.59 -7.74
N SER A 234 -2.19 -2.80 -8.64
CA SER A 234 -3.00 -2.00 -9.57
C SER A 234 -3.75 -2.91 -10.54
N ALA A 235 -5.06 -2.68 -10.67
CA ALA A 235 -5.89 -3.42 -11.59
C ALA A 235 -5.55 -3.09 -13.05
N TRP A 236 -5.74 -4.05 -13.96
CA TRP A 236 -5.46 -3.83 -15.37
C TRP A 236 -6.58 -3.02 -16.05
N PRO A 237 -6.26 -2.01 -16.89
CA PRO A 237 -7.27 -1.27 -17.64
C PRO A 237 -8.07 -2.18 -18.57
N CYS A 238 -9.40 -2.15 -18.45
CA CYS A 238 -10.27 -2.94 -19.31
C CYS A 238 -10.63 -2.18 -20.59
N SER A 239 -10.76 -2.89 -21.71
CA SER A 239 -11.15 -2.30 -23.00
C SER A 239 -12.67 -2.41 -23.21
N ALA A 240 -13.34 -1.30 -23.53
CA ALA A 240 -14.78 -1.28 -23.85
C ALA A 240 -15.70 -1.85 -22.73
N GLY A 241 -15.35 -1.61 -21.46
CA GLY A 241 -16.24 -1.88 -20.34
C GLY A 241 -17.48 -0.95 -20.31
N PRO A 242 -18.41 -1.17 -19.36
CA PRO A 242 -18.37 -2.17 -18.29
C PRO A 242 -18.62 -3.60 -18.78
N HIS A 243 -17.91 -4.56 -18.17
CA HIS A 243 -18.08 -5.99 -18.47
C HIS A 243 -19.02 -6.66 -17.46
N PRO A 244 -19.90 -7.57 -17.92
CA PRO A 244 -20.74 -8.36 -17.03
C PRO A 244 -19.90 -9.26 -16.10
N LEU A 245 -20.38 -9.46 -14.88
CA LEU A 245 -19.81 -10.36 -13.90
C LEU A 245 -20.71 -11.58 -13.74
N PHE A 246 -20.12 -12.78 -13.82
CA PHE A 246 -20.79 -14.05 -13.58
C PHE A 246 -21.21 -14.18 -12.10
N PHE A 247 -22.37 -14.77 -11.83
CA PHE A 247 -22.98 -14.78 -10.49
C PHE A 247 -22.13 -15.45 -9.40
N ASP A 248 -21.25 -16.37 -9.77
CA ASP A 248 -20.39 -17.13 -8.85
C ASP A 248 -19.26 -16.27 -8.26
N TYR A 249 -18.98 -15.11 -8.87
CA TYR A 249 -18.11 -14.11 -8.27
C TYR A 249 -18.86 -13.32 -7.18
N VAL A 250 -18.84 -13.86 -5.96
CA VAL A 250 -19.50 -13.26 -4.80
C VAL A 250 -18.68 -12.11 -4.23
N PHE A 251 -19.29 -10.93 -4.16
CA PHE A 251 -18.66 -9.76 -3.55
C PHE A 251 -19.64 -8.98 -2.67
N GLU A 252 -19.09 -8.21 -1.74
CA GLU A 252 -19.83 -7.24 -0.94
C GLU A 252 -19.21 -5.88 -1.09
N THR A 253 -20.05 -4.86 -1.16
CA THR A 253 -19.61 -3.49 -1.32
C THR A 253 -19.77 -2.72 -0.02
N VAL A 254 -18.73 -2.04 0.40
CA VAL A 254 -18.73 -1.18 1.59
C VAL A 254 -18.18 0.19 1.20
N ARG A 255 -18.77 1.25 1.77
CA ARG A 255 -18.17 2.57 1.69
C ARG A 255 -16.97 2.67 2.63
N VAL A 256 -15.97 3.45 2.23
CA VAL A 256 -14.74 3.61 3.01
C VAL A 256 -14.96 4.14 4.43
N ASP A 257 -15.96 4.99 4.68
CA ASP A 257 -16.30 5.50 6.02
C ASP A 257 -16.77 4.39 6.99
N ARG A 258 -17.29 3.29 6.44
CA ARG A 258 -17.79 2.14 7.20
C ARG A 258 -16.79 0.99 7.29
N ILE A 259 -15.63 1.09 6.64
CA ILE A 259 -14.66 -0.01 6.60
C ILE A 259 -14.14 -0.39 8.00
N VAL A 260 -14.08 0.58 8.93
CA VAL A 260 -13.65 0.36 10.31
C VAL A 260 -14.63 -0.51 11.12
N GLU A 261 -15.88 -0.61 10.68
CA GLU A 261 -16.91 -1.46 11.27
C GLU A 261 -16.75 -2.93 10.82
N VAL A 262 -16.10 -3.15 9.67
CA VAL A 262 -15.78 -4.49 9.17
C VAL A 262 -14.64 -5.08 9.99
N ARG A 263 -14.92 -6.17 10.71
CA ARG A 263 -13.97 -6.88 11.57
C ARG A 263 -13.84 -8.32 11.10
N ASP A 264 -12.63 -8.86 11.18
CA ASP A 264 -12.31 -10.25 10.84
C ASP A 264 -12.76 -10.69 9.43
N TRP A 265 -12.61 -9.81 8.43
CA TRP A 265 -12.90 -10.14 7.04
C TRP A 265 -12.14 -11.39 6.59
N GLY A 266 -12.86 -12.38 6.02
CA GLY A 266 -12.31 -13.66 5.59
C GLY A 266 -11.94 -14.63 6.74
N GLY A 267 -12.43 -14.42 7.96
CA GLY A 267 -12.20 -15.30 9.11
C GLY A 267 -10.71 -15.48 9.48
N LEU A 268 -9.88 -14.51 9.10
CA LEU A 268 -8.43 -14.65 9.08
C LEU A 268 -7.82 -14.66 10.50
N TYR A 269 -8.50 -14.15 11.51
CA TYR A 269 -7.97 -14.03 12.87
C TYR A 269 -8.77 -14.78 13.94
N TYR A 270 -10.09 -14.97 13.77
CA TYR A 270 -10.91 -15.70 14.75
C TYR A 270 -11.56 -17.00 14.23
N GLY A 271 -11.30 -17.41 12.98
CA GLY A 271 -11.69 -18.71 12.43
C GLY A 271 -10.63 -19.81 12.62
N GLY A 272 -10.96 -20.84 13.39
CA GLY A 272 -10.09 -21.96 13.73
C GLY A 272 -9.63 -22.78 12.52
N ARG A 273 -8.36 -23.21 12.54
CA ARG A 273 -7.85 -24.26 11.66
C ARG A 273 -8.54 -25.58 11.99
N VAL A 274 -9.17 -26.23 11.02
CA VAL A 274 -9.12 -27.69 10.93
C VAL A 274 -8.38 -28.02 9.65
N GLY A 275 -7.24 -28.67 9.82
CA GLY A 275 -6.31 -28.96 8.75
C GLY A 275 -6.91 -29.84 7.67
N SER A 276 -6.50 -29.56 6.43
CA SER A 276 -6.67 -30.45 5.29
C SER A 276 -6.11 -31.82 5.65
N SER A 277 -7.01 -32.72 6.03
CA SER A 277 -6.73 -34.11 6.36
C SER A 277 -7.38 -34.91 5.25
N ALA A 278 -6.57 -35.47 4.37
CA ALA A 278 -7.02 -36.47 3.42
C ALA A 278 -7.78 -37.57 4.17
N GLN A 279 -9.06 -37.77 3.85
CA GLN A 279 -9.79 -38.97 4.26
C GLN A 279 -10.62 -39.49 3.10
N GLY A 280 -10.35 -40.77 2.78
CA GLY A 280 -11.06 -41.58 1.80
C GLY A 280 -12.51 -41.86 2.20
N PRO A 281 -13.21 -42.67 1.40
CA PRO A 281 -14.67 -42.65 1.33
C PRO A 281 -15.30 -43.35 2.55
N GLY A 282 -16.23 -42.65 3.21
CA GLY A 282 -17.00 -43.17 4.34
C GLY A 282 -18.30 -42.40 4.57
N SER A 283 -19.41 -43.01 4.15
CA SER A 283 -20.82 -42.72 4.43
C SER A 283 -21.15 -41.98 5.74
N GLY A 284 -22.01 -40.96 5.65
CA GLY A 284 -22.79 -40.45 6.81
C GLY A 284 -23.39 -39.07 6.62
N SER A 285 -24.63 -39.02 6.15
CA SER A 285 -25.50 -37.83 6.07
C SER A 285 -25.64 -37.10 7.41
N SER A 286 -25.34 -35.78 7.45
CA SER A 286 -25.97 -34.69 8.27
C SER A 286 -25.07 -33.46 8.54
N GLU A 287 -23.99 -33.20 7.78
CA GLU A 287 -23.08 -32.04 8.01
C GLU A 287 -22.98 -31.05 6.83
N SER A 288 -23.91 -31.07 5.88
CA SER A 288 -23.77 -30.33 4.61
C SER A 288 -24.12 -28.84 4.64
N SER A 289 -24.71 -28.29 5.71
CA SER A 289 -25.10 -26.87 5.74
C SER A 289 -24.06 -25.94 6.37
N ALA A 290 -23.35 -26.39 7.43
CA ALA A 290 -22.36 -25.55 8.11
C ALA A 290 -21.01 -25.48 7.39
N ALA A 291 -20.59 -26.57 6.74
CA ALA A 291 -19.36 -26.61 5.93
C ALA A 291 -19.51 -25.87 4.58
N ALA A 292 -20.72 -25.86 4.00
CA ALA A 292 -21.02 -25.08 2.80
C ALA A 292 -21.03 -23.57 3.11
N GLN A 293 -21.66 -23.15 4.22
CA GLN A 293 -21.64 -21.74 4.64
C GLN A 293 -20.24 -21.23 5.01
N GLN A 294 -19.37 -22.08 5.57
CA GLN A 294 -17.99 -21.71 5.91
C GLN A 294 -17.02 -21.73 4.70
N SER A 295 -17.33 -22.47 3.64
CA SER A 295 -16.55 -22.45 2.40
C SER A 295 -16.95 -21.28 1.49
N GLU A 296 -18.24 -20.91 1.46
CA GLU A 296 -18.72 -19.71 0.75
C GLU A 296 -18.22 -18.38 1.35
N GLU A 297 -18.05 -18.30 2.67
CA GLU A 297 -17.48 -17.11 3.32
C GLU A 297 -15.98 -16.90 3.05
N GLY A 298 -15.26 -17.96 2.66
CA GLY A 298 -13.81 -17.93 2.41
C GLY A 298 -13.41 -17.33 1.05
N GLU A 299 -14.32 -17.31 0.09
CA GLU A 299 -14.04 -16.87 -1.28
C GLU A 299 -14.72 -15.56 -1.66
N LYS A 300 -15.26 -14.81 -0.69
CA LYS A 300 -15.93 -13.53 -0.95
C LYS A 300 -14.95 -12.36 -1.06
N VAL A 301 -15.17 -11.49 -2.04
CA VAL A 301 -14.38 -10.25 -2.22
C VAL A 301 -15.07 -9.05 -1.56
N LEU A 302 -14.33 -8.29 -0.74
CA LEU A 302 -14.76 -6.99 -0.23
C LEU A 302 -14.38 -5.89 -1.22
N VAL A 303 -15.36 -5.21 -1.77
CA VAL A 303 -15.20 -4.05 -2.63
C VAL A 303 -15.37 -2.80 -1.76
N VAL A 304 -14.26 -2.10 -1.50
CA VAL A 304 -14.23 -0.85 -0.76
C VAL A 304 -14.32 0.31 -1.74
N GLU A 305 -15.37 1.11 -1.63
CA GLU A 305 -15.54 2.33 -2.43
C GLU A 305 -14.85 3.51 -1.74
N ALA A 306 -13.65 3.84 -2.20
CA ALA A 306 -12.78 4.90 -1.69
C ALA A 306 -12.78 6.13 -2.63
N PHE A 307 -13.96 6.55 -3.09
CA PHE A 307 -14.13 7.74 -3.92
C PHE A 307 -13.99 9.05 -3.13
N GLY A 308 -13.65 10.15 -3.80
CA GLY A 308 -13.51 11.46 -3.17
C GLY A 308 -12.06 11.78 -2.83
N VAL A 309 -11.82 12.32 -1.62
CA VAL A 309 -10.47 12.74 -1.21
C VAL A 309 -9.47 11.57 -1.14
N PRO A 310 -8.18 11.80 -1.42
CA PRO A 310 -7.15 10.75 -1.35
C PRO A 310 -7.02 10.09 0.02
N ASP A 311 -7.38 10.78 1.11
CA ASP A 311 -7.39 10.25 2.48
C ASP A 311 -8.30 9.00 2.61
N ASN A 312 -9.33 8.87 1.76
CA ASN A 312 -10.18 7.68 1.70
C ASN A 312 -9.39 6.45 1.25
N GLU A 313 -8.61 6.56 0.18
CA GLU A 313 -7.78 5.45 -0.27
C GLU A 313 -6.72 5.10 0.78
N VAL A 314 -6.13 6.10 1.46
CA VAL A 314 -5.19 5.87 2.55
C VAL A 314 -5.84 5.11 3.71
N LEU A 315 -7.10 5.42 4.07
CA LEU A 315 -7.85 4.68 5.09
C LEU A 315 -8.04 3.22 4.70
N ALA A 316 -8.47 2.95 3.46
CA ALA A 316 -8.63 1.59 2.95
C ALA A 316 -7.30 0.81 2.99
N ARG A 317 -6.20 1.43 2.52
CA ARG A 317 -4.85 0.84 2.57
C ARG A 317 -4.37 0.61 4.01
N ALA A 318 -4.64 1.53 4.93
CA ALA A 318 -4.27 1.39 6.34
C ALA A 318 -5.04 0.26 7.01
N TRP A 319 -6.34 0.10 6.71
CA TRP A 319 -7.16 -0.99 7.21
C TRP A 319 -6.66 -2.35 6.70
N CYS A 320 -6.32 -2.42 5.41
CA CYS A 320 -5.66 -3.57 4.80
C CYS A 320 -4.36 -3.95 5.54
N SER A 321 -3.48 -2.98 5.82
CA SER A 321 -2.25 -3.23 6.59
C SER A 321 -2.51 -3.62 8.05
N HIS A 322 -3.60 -3.15 8.65
CA HIS A 322 -3.98 -3.50 10.02
C HIS A 322 -4.34 -4.99 10.14
N TRP A 323 -5.11 -5.49 9.18
CA TRP A 323 -5.59 -6.87 9.13
C TRP A 323 -4.73 -7.78 8.24
N GLY A 324 -3.63 -7.30 7.66
CA GLY A 324 -2.77 -8.14 6.83
C GLY A 324 -3.44 -8.63 5.55
N LEU A 325 -4.24 -7.75 4.94
CA LEU A 325 -4.95 -7.96 3.68
C LEU A 325 -4.25 -7.19 2.56
N GLY A 326 -3.72 -7.87 1.55
CA GLY A 326 -3.42 -7.29 0.24
C GLY A 326 -4.72 -6.96 -0.49
N ALA A 327 -4.65 -5.99 -1.40
CA ALA A 327 -5.81 -5.54 -2.15
C ALA A 327 -5.48 -5.23 -3.61
N VAL A 328 -6.45 -5.43 -4.48
CA VAL A 328 -6.44 -4.89 -5.84
C VAL A 328 -6.92 -3.45 -5.77
N VAL A 329 -6.22 -2.50 -6.39
CA VAL A 329 -6.62 -1.09 -6.48
C VAL A 329 -7.06 -0.81 -7.91
N ALA A 330 -8.33 -0.50 -8.11
CA ALA A 330 -8.92 -0.28 -9.43
C ALA A 330 -9.43 1.16 -9.58
N ASP A 331 -8.92 1.85 -10.59
CA ASP A 331 -9.44 3.14 -11.04
C ASP A 331 -10.69 2.91 -11.89
N VAL A 332 -11.86 3.33 -11.41
CA VAL A 332 -13.14 3.06 -12.07
C VAL A 332 -13.27 3.73 -13.44
N ALA A 333 -12.42 4.71 -13.75
CA ALA A 333 -12.33 5.31 -15.07
C ALA A 333 -11.63 4.41 -16.10
N LYS A 334 -10.81 3.45 -15.65
CA LYS A 334 -9.98 2.56 -16.49
C LYS A 334 -10.39 1.10 -16.39
N THR A 335 -10.85 0.66 -15.22
CA THR A 335 -11.18 -0.74 -14.93
C THR A 335 -12.58 -0.82 -14.34
N CYS A 336 -13.48 -1.53 -15.00
CA CYS A 336 -14.83 -1.75 -14.48
C CYS A 336 -14.82 -2.68 -13.25
N VAL A 337 -15.85 -2.56 -12.39
CA VAL A 337 -15.97 -3.34 -11.15
C VAL A 337 -15.90 -4.85 -11.41
N GLY A 338 -16.55 -5.34 -12.47
CA GLY A 338 -16.50 -6.76 -12.83
C GLY A 338 -15.09 -7.28 -13.12
N CYS A 339 -14.26 -6.50 -13.83
CA CYS A 339 -12.86 -6.85 -14.06
C CYS A 339 -12.04 -6.80 -12.76
N ALA A 340 -12.24 -5.78 -11.93
CA ALA A 340 -11.52 -5.64 -10.66
C ALA A 340 -11.80 -6.80 -9.70
N VAL A 341 -13.07 -7.23 -9.58
CA VAL A 341 -13.46 -8.39 -8.78
C VAL A 341 -12.82 -9.66 -9.36
N ARG A 342 -12.94 -9.91 -10.67
CA ARG A 342 -12.30 -11.08 -11.31
C ARG A 342 -10.78 -11.12 -11.12
N GLU A 343 -10.11 -9.98 -11.19
CA GLU A 343 -8.67 -9.88 -10.93
C GLU A 343 -8.32 -10.19 -9.47
N ALA A 344 -9.16 -9.79 -8.52
CA ALA A 344 -8.98 -10.14 -7.11
C ALA A 344 -9.09 -11.67 -6.91
N TYR A 345 -10.08 -12.32 -7.50
CA TYR A 345 -10.17 -13.77 -7.55
C TYR A 345 -8.92 -14.38 -8.18
N ALA A 346 -8.50 -13.94 -9.37
CA ALA A 346 -7.29 -14.40 -10.04
C ALA A 346 -6.05 -14.34 -9.12
N ALA A 347 -5.91 -13.23 -8.41
CA ALA A 347 -4.78 -12.94 -7.52
C ALA A 347 -4.91 -13.57 -6.12
N THR A 348 -5.97 -14.32 -5.81
CA THR A 348 -6.28 -14.84 -4.45
C THR A 348 -6.40 -13.72 -3.40
N LEU A 349 -6.82 -12.53 -3.82
CA LEU A 349 -7.03 -11.39 -2.95
C LEU A 349 -8.52 -11.24 -2.64
N THR A 350 -8.82 -10.96 -1.37
CA THR A 350 -10.19 -10.85 -0.87
C THR A 350 -10.66 -9.41 -0.73
N VAL A 351 -9.87 -8.44 -1.19
CA VAL A 351 -10.17 -7.01 -1.08
C VAL A 351 -9.88 -6.31 -2.41
N VAL A 352 -10.81 -5.48 -2.84
CA VAL A 352 -10.70 -4.54 -3.96
C VAL A 352 -10.94 -3.14 -3.42
N ILE A 353 -10.07 -2.19 -3.72
CA ILE A 353 -10.23 -0.77 -3.41
C ILE A 353 -10.57 -0.07 -4.73
N LEU A 354 -11.78 0.46 -4.83
CA LEU A 354 -12.22 1.27 -5.96
C LEU A 354 -11.88 2.73 -5.69
N VAL A 355 -11.22 3.36 -6.65
CA VAL A 355 -10.86 4.79 -6.64
C VAL A 355 -11.36 5.44 -7.92
N ASP A 356 -11.54 6.76 -7.91
CA ASP A 356 -11.81 7.53 -9.12
C ASP A 356 -10.63 8.47 -9.39
N GLY A 357 -9.75 8.07 -10.31
CA GLY A 357 -8.52 8.82 -10.60
C GLY A 357 -8.78 10.22 -11.16
N ARG A 358 -9.95 10.47 -11.75
CA ARG A 358 -10.31 11.77 -12.33
C ARG A 358 -10.43 12.87 -11.28
N LEU A 359 -10.80 12.51 -10.05
CA LEU A 359 -10.96 13.47 -8.94
C LEU A 359 -9.62 13.96 -8.38
N ASN A 360 -8.53 13.23 -8.65
CA ASN A 360 -7.19 13.56 -8.15
C ASN A 360 -6.37 14.38 -9.16
N GLU A 361 -6.69 14.27 -10.47
CA GLU A 361 -5.98 14.98 -11.55
C GLU A 361 -6.36 16.47 -11.65
N GLU A 362 -7.45 16.92 -11.01
CA GLU A 362 -7.86 18.32 -11.00
C GLU A 362 -7.07 19.19 -10.00
N GLU A 363 -6.25 18.59 -9.13
CA GLU A 363 -5.47 19.28 -8.08
C GLU A 363 -3.94 19.31 -8.31
N GLU A 364 -3.41 18.60 -9.32
CA GLU A 364 -1.98 18.65 -9.74
C GLU A 364 -1.70 19.74 -10.79
#